data_AF-A0A251XCM8-F1
#
_entry.id   AF-A0A251XCM8-F1
#
_cell.length_a   1.000
_cell.length_b   1.000
_cell.length_c   1.000
_cell.angle_alpha   90.00
_cell.angle_beta   90.00
_cell.angle_gamma   90.00
#
_symmetry.space_group_name_H-M   'P 1'
#
loop_
_entity.id
_entity.type
_entity.pdbx_description
1 polymer ?
#
loop_
_entity_poly.entity_id
_entity_poly.type
_entity_poly.pdbx_seq_one_letter_code
_entity_poly.pdbx_strand_id
1 'polypeptide(L)'
;MLHHLDDAAFDALLADSAALAPRAIHGDIARGRLAYALYGPASRLVARGSFVHVDGLRSIRRSWTPVELALRVPAGWRVEGAVPFRVLVVRDPATGHADPVERPGR
;
A
#
# COMPACT_ATOMS: atom_id res chain seq x y z
N MET A 1 -6.82 -3.85 0.31
CA MET A 1 -6.83 -5.11 1.08
C MET A 1 -6.31 -4.85 2.49
N LEU A 2 -5.10 -4.31 2.66
CA LEU A 2 -4.52 -3.96 3.96
C LEU A 2 -5.45 -3.08 4.82
N HIS A 3 -6.21 -2.17 4.22
CA HIS A 3 -7.18 -1.29 4.88
C HIS A 3 -8.45 -1.96 5.43
N HIS A 4 -8.59 -3.27 5.26
CA HIS A 4 -9.64 -4.07 5.89
C HIS A 4 -9.17 -4.78 7.16
N LEU A 5 -7.86 -4.82 7.40
CA LEU A 5 -7.27 -5.54 8.52
C LEU A 5 -7.22 -4.64 9.75
N ASP A 6 -7.43 -5.24 10.92
CA ASP A 6 -6.96 -4.64 12.17
C ASP A 6 -5.45 -4.83 12.32
N ASP A 7 -4.87 -4.27 13.38
CA ASP A 7 -3.42 -4.30 13.59
C ASP A 7 -2.87 -5.72 13.74
N ALA A 8 -3.60 -6.62 14.41
CA ALA A 8 -3.17 -7.98 14.63
C ALA A 8 -3.21 -8.81 13.32
N ALA A 9 -4.27 -8.66 12.54
CA ALA A 9 -4.39 -9.32 11.24
C ALA A 9 -3.40 -8.77 10.21
N PHE A 10 -3.05 -7.47 10.29
CA PHE A 10 -1.99 -6.88 9.48
C PHE A 10 -0.63 -7.51 9.79
N ASP A 11 -0.29 -7.64 11.07
CA ASP A 11 0.97 -8.26 11.48
C ASP A 11 1.04 -9.74 11.09
N ALA A 12 -0.04 -10.48 11.32
CA ALA A 12 -0.13 -11.89 10.94
C ALA A 12 0.07 -12.07 9.43
N LEU A 13 -0.58 -11.24 8.60
CA LEU A 13 -0.43 -11.31 7.15
C LEU A 13 1.03 -11.13 6.71
N LEU A 14 1.75 -10.16 7.28
CA LEU A 14 3.15 -9.93 6.93
C LEU A 14 4.05 -11.06 7.43
N ALA A 15 3.82 -11.55 8.64
CA ALA A 15 4.58 -12.69 9.19
C ALA A 15 4.40 -13.95 8.32
N ASP A 16 3.15 -14.30 8.01
CA ASP A 16 2.82 -15.46 7.18
C ASP A 16 3.41 -15.33 5.77
N SER A 17 3.31 -14.14 5.17
CA SER A 17 3.88 -13.87 3.84
C SER A 17 5.41 -14.01 3.82
N ALA A 18 6.09 -13.55 4.89
CA ALA A 18 7.54 -13.69 5.01
C ALA A 18 7.98 -15.15 5.22
N ALA A 19 7.17 -15.97 5.89
CA ALA A 19 7.41 -17.38 6.09
C ALA A 19 7.19 -18.22 4.81
N LEU A 20 6.21 -17.83 3.99
CA LEU A 20 5.82 -18.57 2.79
C LEU A 20 6.68 -18.25 1.56
N ALA A 21 7.18 -17.02 1.45
CA ALA A 21 7.91 -16.60 0.25
C ALA A 21 9.06 -15.64 0.56
N PRO A 22 10.20 -15.74 -0.16
CA PRO A 22 11.27 -14.76 -0.06
C PRO A 22 10.82 -13.37 -0.54
N ARG A 23 9.95 -13.31 -1.56
CA ARG A 23 9.38 -12.07 -2.10
C ARG A 23 7.88 -12.02 -1.85
N ALA A 24 7.38 -10.86 -1.41
CA ALA A 24 5.96 -10.60 -1.23
C ALA A 24 5.63 -9.15 -1.57
N ILE A 25 4.48 -8.91 -2.19
CA ILE A 25 3.97 -7.58 -2.53
C ILE A 25 2.51 -7.51 -2.12
N HIS A 26 2.17 -6.62 -1.20
CA HIS A 26 0.79 -6.30 -0.85
C HIS A 26 0.44 -4.92 -1.39
N GLY A 27 -0.47 -4.89 -2.36
CA GLY A 27 -0.97 -3.65 -2.93
C GLY A 27 -2.23 -3.15 -2.24
N ASP A 28 -2.29 -1.84 -2.02
CA ASP A 28 -3.51 -1.19 -1.54
C ASP A 28 -3.77 0.19 -2.13
N ILE A 29 -4.97 0.73 -1.88
CA ILE A 29 -5.33 2.12 -2.14
C ILE A 29 -4.57 2.99 -1.14
N ALA A 30 -3.93 4.05 -1.65
CA ALA A 30 -3.34 5.10 -0.83
C ALA A 30 -4.38 6.18 -0.51
N ARG A 31 -4.52 6.51 0.78
CA ARG A 31 -5.36 7.62 1.22
C ARG A 31 -4.73 8.95 0.81
N GLY A 32 -5.53 9.84 0.21
CA GLY A 32 -5.06 11.16 -0.18
C GLY A 32 -6.19 12.11 -0.57
N ARG A 33 -5.94 13.42 -0.43
CA ARG A 33 -6.92 14.47 -0.76
C ARG A 33 -7.36 14.40 -2.23
N LEU A 34 -6.41 14.15 -3.14
CA LEU A 34 -6.70 14.01 -4.56
C LEU A 34 -7.51 12.75 -4.87
N ALA A 35 -7.27 11.64 -4.16
CA ALA A 35 -8.07 10.43 -4.31
C ALA A 35 -9.54 10.70 -3.98
N TYR A 36 -9.83 11.43 -2.89
CA TYR A 36 -11.19 11.87 -2.57
C TYR A 36 -11.78 12.82 -3.61
N ALA A 37 -11.00 13.85 -4.00
CA ALA A 37 -11.46 14.89 -4.91
C ALA A 37 -11.84 14.34 -6.28
N LEU A 38 -11.16 13.30 -6.76
CA LEU A 38 -11.49 12.64 -8.02
C LEU A 38 -12.56 11.56 -7.84
N TYR A 39 -12.42 10.69 -6.84
CA TYR A 39 -13.33 9.55 -6.65
C TYR A 39 -14.76 10.00 -6.29
N GLY A 40 -14.90 11.01 -5.43
CA GLY A 40 -16.20 11.52 -4.97
C GLY A 40 -17.15 11.89 -6.12
N PRO A 41 -16.79 12.85 -6.99
CA PRO A 41 -17.64 13.23 -8.12
C PRO A 41 -17.73 12.13 -9.18
N ALA A 42 -16.62 11.44 -9.51
CA ALA A 42 -16.61 10.41 -10.53
C ALA A 42 -17.58 9.27 -10.20
N SER A 43 -17.53 8.75 -8.96
CA SER A 43 -18.43 7.67 -8.51
C SER A 43 -19.91 8.08 -8.54
N ARG A 44 -20.25 9.35 -8.26
CA ARG A 44 -21.62 9.87 -8.40
C ARG A 44 -22.06 10.12 -9.83
N LEU A 45 -21.17 10.11 -10.81
CA LEU A 45 -21.56 10.20 -12.21
C LEU A 45 -21.78 8.80 -12.79
N VAL A 46 -20.84 7.89 -12.54
CA VAL A 46 -20.80 6.56 -13.19
C VAL A 46 -21.62 5.50 -12.47
N ALA A 47 -21.86 5.64 -11.17
CA ALA A 47 -22.46 4.60 -10.33
C ALA A 47 -23.62 5.14 -9.48
N ARG A 48 -24.41 6.06 -10.06
CA ARG A 48 -25.59 6.67 -9.41
C ARG A 48 -26.55 5.60 -8.91
N GLY A 49 -27.03 5.77 -7.68
CA GLY A 49 -27.97 4.83 -7.06
C GLY A 49 -27.36 3.52 -6.57
N SER A 50 -26.05 3.32 -6.73
CA SER A 50 -25.35 2.15 -6.19
C SER A 50 -24.64 2.45 -4.87
N PHE A 51 -24.27 1.39 -4.14
CA PHE A 51 -23.47 1.49 -2.92
C PHE A 51 -21.99 1.86 -3.18
N VAL A 52 -21.53 1.85 -4.44
CA VAL A 52 -20.12 2.09 -4.81
C VAL A 52 -19.61 3.42 -4.27
N HIS A 53 -20.41 4.49 -4.37
CA HIS A 53 -19.99 5.80 -3.88
C HIS A 53 -19.69 5.80 -2.38
N VAL A 54 -20.60 5.24 -1.58
CA VAL A 54 -20.48 5.20 -0.13
C VAL A 54 -19.35 4.26 0.29
N ASP A 55 -19.29 3.09 -0.33
CA ASP A 55 -18.28 2.09 -0.03
C ASP A 55 -16.87 2.58 -0.37
N GLY A 56 -16.67 3.12 -1.58
CA GLY A 56 -15.36 3.60 -1.99
C GLY A 56 -14.85 4.78 -1.18
N LEU A 57 -15.72 5.72 -0.77
CA LEU A 57 -15.33 6.79 0.16
C LEU A 57 -14.93 6.23 1.54
N ARG A 58 -15.63 5.20 2.02
CA ARG A 58 -15.26 4.51 3.27
C ARG A 58 -13.93 3.76 3.11
N SER A 59 -13.69 3.13 1.97
CA SER A 59 -12.44 2.44 1.63
C SER A 59 -11.26 3.44 1.63
N ILE A 60 -11.35 4.56 0.89
CA ILE A 60 -10.30 5.60 0.88
C ILE A 60 -10.06 6.16 2.30
N ARG A 61 -11.09 6.26 3.14
CA ARG A 61 -10.93 6.70 4.53
C ARG A 61 -10.13 5.73 5.37
N ARG A 62 -10.38 4.43 5.22
CA ARG A 62 -9.68 3.38 5.96
C ARG A 62 -8.30 3.08 5.37
N SER A 63 -8.05 3.46 4.12
CA SER A 63 -6.75 3.34 3.48
C SER A 63 -5.64 4.01 4.29
N TRP A 64 -4.48 3.41 4.22
CA TRP A 64 -3.25 3.96 4.76
C TRP A 64 -2.67 5.04 3.84
N THR A 65 -1.93 5.97 4.42
CA THR A 65 -0.95 6.77 3.70
C THR A 65 0.38 6.01 3.59
N PRO A 66 1.23 6.32 2.59
CA PRO A 66 2.56 5.72 2.51
C PRO A 66 3.41 5.93 3.77
N VAL A 67 3.29 7.11 4.41
CA VAL A 67 4.04 7.44 5.62
C VAL A 67 3.60 6.58 6.80
N GLU A 68 2.29 6.44 7.02
CA GLU A 68 1.77 5.60 8.10
C GLU A 68 2.20 4.15 7.94
N LEU A 69 2.15 3.61 6.72
CA LEU A 69 2.65 2.26 6.47
C LEU A 69 4.15 2.15 6.70
N ALA A 70 4.94 3.13 6.24
CA ALA A 70 6.40 3.11 6.41
C ALA A 70 6.81 3.07 7.89
N LEU A 71 6.03 3.72 8.76
CA LEU A 71 6.23 3.69 10.21
C LEU A 71 5.73 2.39 10.88
N ARG A 72 4.86 1.63 10.21
CA ARG A 72 4.16 0.47 10.77
C ARG A 72 4.76 -0.88 10.36
N VAL A 73 5.36 -0.96 9.18
CA VAL A 73 5.89 -2.23 8.64
C VAL A 73 7.13 -2.68 9.41
N PRO A 74 7.31 -4.00 9.63
CA PRO A 74 8.48 -4.52 10.34
C PRO A 74 9.74 -4.49 9.47
N ALA A 75 10.90 -4.71 10.10
CA ALA A 75 12.18 -4.79 9.39
C ALA A 75 12.15 -5.84 8.27
N GLY A 76 12.85 -5.55 7.17
CA GLY A 76 12.85 -6.39 5.96
C GLY A 76 11.67 -6.13 5.01
N TRP A 77 10.76 -5.24 5.39
CA TRP A 77 9.70 -4.72 4.51
C TRP A 77 9.99 -3.25 4.17
N ARG A 78 9.56 -2.83 2.98
CA ARG A 78 9.61 -1.44 2.54
C ARG A 78 8.25 -1.02 1.99
N VAL A 79 8.04 0.28 1.96
CA VAL A 79 6.81 0.88 1.42
C VAL A 79 7.14 1.69 0.19
N GLU A 80 6.44 1.42 -0.90
CA GLU A 80 6.57 2.16 -2.16
C GLU A 80 5.26 2.86 -2.49
N GLY A 81 5.34 4.14 -2.86
CA GLY A 81 4.21 4.84 -3.47
C GLY A 81 4.07 4.39 -4.92
N ALA A 82 2.91 3.83 -5.28
CA ALA A 82 2.60 3.45 -6.66
C ALA A 82 1.54 4.39 -7.23
N VAL A 83 1.79 4.93 -8.42
CA VAL A 83 0.89 5.92 -9.02
C VAL A 83 -0.06 5.29 -10.04
N PRO A 84 -1.34 5.71 -10.09
CA PRO A 84 -2.00 6.68 -9.21
C PRO A 84 -2.68 6.04 -7.97
N PHE A 85 -2.64 6.72 -6.82
CA PHE A 85 -3.37 6.38 -5.59
C PHE A 85 -3.16 4.95 -5.06
N ARG A 86 -1.98 4.37 -5.26
CA ARG A 86 -1.62 3.07 -4.73
C ARG A 86 -0.45 3.17 -3.77
N VAL A 87 -0.39 2.21 -2.87
CA VAL A 87 0.75 1.98 -1.99
C VAL A 87 1.05 0.49 -2.02
N LEU A 88 2.33 0.14 -2.02
CA LEU A 88 2.82 -1.22 -2.00
C LEU A 88 3.61 -1.43 -0.71
N VAL A 89 3.34 -2.53 -0.03
CA VAL A 89 4.19 -3.07 1.04
C VAL A 89 4.95 -4.24 0.44
N VAL A 90 6.27 -4.09 0.33
CA VAL A 90 7.13 -4.98 -0.44
C VAL A 90 8.18 -5.61 0.46
N ARG A 91 8.36 -6.92 0.32
CA ARG A 91 9.49 -7.67 0.82
C ARG A 91 10.28 -8.22 -0.36
N ASP A 92 11.59 -7.97 -0.38
CA ASP A 92 12.50 -8.53 -1.37
C ASP A 92 13.82 -8.95 -0.70
N PRO A 93 14.32 -10.18 -0.92
CA PRO A 93 15.61 -10.61 -0.39
C PRO A 93 16.78 -9.75 -0.92
N ALA A 94 16.65 -9.11 -2.08
CA ALA A 94 17.72 -8.31 -2.66
C ALA A 94 17.98 -6.99 -1.90
N THR A 95 17.05 -6.53 -1.05
CA THR A 95 17.26 -5.29 -0.27
C THR A 95 18.26 -5.47 0.89
N GLY A 96 18.78 -6.69 1.09
CA GLY A 96 19.92 -6.99 1.97
C GLY A 96 21.29 -7.05 1.26
N HIS A 97 21.32 -6.94 -0.07
CA HIS A 97 22.56 -6.80 -0.85
C HIS A 97 22.56 -5.41 -1.47
N ALA A 98 23.03 -4.41 -0.71
CA ALA A 98 23.47 -3.18 -1.34
C ALA A 98 24.67 -3.56 -2.23
N ASP A 99 24.42 -3.73 -3.53
CA ASP A 99 25.51 -3.81 -4.50
C ASP A 99 26.38 -2.57 -4.32
N PRO A 100 27.71 -2.71 -4.18
CA PRO A 100 28.59 -1.55 -4.13
C PRO A 100 28.41 -0.79 -5.44
N VAL A 101 27.99 0.48 -5.34
CA VAL A 101 28.03 1.42 -6.46
C VAL A 101 29.47 1.46 -6.97
N GLU A 102 29.72 0.80 -8.09
CA GLU A 102 30.97 0.90 -8.83
C GLU A 102 31.11 2.36 -9.30
N ARG A 103 32.03 3.09 -8.67
CA ARG A 103 32.38 4.44 -9.12
C ARG A 103 33.23 4.30 -10.38
N PRO A 104 32.88 4.95 -11.50
CA PRO A 104 33.76 4.97 -12.65
C PRO A 104 35.05 5.71 -12.28
N GLY A 105 36.17 5.01 -12.46
CA GLY A 105 37.51 5.56 -12.31
C GLY A 105 37.82 6.58 -13.39
N ARG A 106 38.49 7.65 -12.93
CA ARG A 106 39.24 8.72 -13.61
C ARG A 106 39.34 8.70 -15.14
#